data_AF-A0A0N0AQ90-F1
#
_entry.id   AF-A0A0N0AQ90-F1
#
_cell.length_a   1.000
_cell.length_b   1.000
_cell.length_c   1.000
_cell.angle_alpha   90.00
_cell.angle_beta   90.00
_cell.angle_gamma   90.00
#
_symmetry.space_group_name_H-M   'P 1'
#
loop_
_entity.id
_entity.type
_entity.pdbx_description
1 polymer ?
#
loop_
_entity_poly.entity_id
_entity_poly.type
_entity_poly.pdbx_seq_one_letter_code
_entity_poly.pdbx_strand_id
1 'polypeptide(L)'
;MALVFFGKDPNSNGDNCPSVWVDEKSADLVLQGWKADEATEAECLKTGSIPETEGVFRIPASMVDQIRKACDEAEQRAAVQ
;
A
#
# COMPACT_ATOMS: atom_id res chain seq x y z
N MET A 1 -1.40 -8.11 15.95
CA MET A 1 -1.96 -7.21 14.92
C MET A 1 -3.12 -7.94 14.28
N ALA A 2 -4.18 -7.22 13.93
CA ALA A 2 -5.28 -7.77 13.15
C ALA A 2 -5.35 -6.93 11.88
N LEU A 3 -5.15 -7.56 10.72
CA LEU A 3 -5.14 -6.90 9.43
C LEU A 3 -6.43 -7.25 8.68
N VAL A 4 -7.20 -6.24 8.31
CA VAL A 4 -8.40 -6.40 7.48
C VAL A 4 -7.98 -6.37 6.02
N PHE A 5 -8.23 -7.45 5.28
CA PHE A 5 -7.85 -7.55 3.86
C PHE A 5 -8.89 -6.90 2.95
N PHE A 6 -8.42 -6.04 2.05
CA PHE A 6 -9.27 -5.29 1.10
C PHE A 6 -9.12 -5.76 -0.35
N GLY A 7 -8.08 -6.53 -0.65
CA GLY A 7 -7.93 -7.19 -1.93
C GLY A 7 -6.49 -7.30 -2.40
N LYS A 8 -6.34 -7.99 -3.52
CA LYS A 8 -5.09 -8.15 -4.26
C LYS A 8 -5.30 -7.81 -5.73
N ASP A 9 -4.21 -7.64 -6.47
CA ASP A 9 -4.25 -7.25 -7.87
C ASP A 9 -5.11 -8.25 -8.67
N PRO A 10 -6.23 -7.82 -9.25
CA PRO A 10 -7.14 -8.72 -9.98
C PRO A 10 -6.51 -9.31 -11.25
N ASN A 11 -5.42 -8.71 -11.76
CA ASN A 11 -4.74 -9.15 -12.97
C ASN A 11 -3.57 -10.12 -12.69
N SER A 12 -3.31 -10.43 -11.42
CA SER A 12 -2.21 -11.32 -11.04
C SER A 12 -2.61 -12.79 -11.14
N ASN A 13 -1.96 -13.53 -12.05
CA ASN A 13 -2.23 -14.96 -12.32
C ASN A 13 -1.40 -15.94 -11.47
N GLY A 14 -0.56 -15.46 -10.54
CA GLY A 14 0.24 -16.33 -9.67
C GLY A 14 1.56 -15.71 -9.25
N ASP A 15 1.91 -15.98 -8.00
CA ASP A 15 3.17 -15.74 -7.29
C ASP A 15 3.61 -14.32 -6.93
N ASN A 16 3.06 -13.25 -7.50
CA ASN A 16 3.34 -11.88 -7.02
C ASN A 16 2.11 -10.97 -7.13
N CYS A 17 1.30 -10.93 -6.08
CA CYS A 17 0.04 -10.19 -6.07
C CYS A 17 0.15 -8.98 -5.13
N PRO A 18 0.33 -7.75 -5.63
CA PRO A 18 0.18 -6.55 -4.82
C PRO A 18 -1.14 -6.59 -4.06
N SER A 19 -1.12 -6.21 -2.79
CA SER A 19 -2.22 -6.45 -1.84
C SER A 19 -2.35 -5.30 -0.86
N VAL A 20 -3.54 -5.10 -0.31
CA VAL A 20 -3.85 -4.00 0.61
C VAL A 20 -4.65 -4.47 1.82
N TRP A 21 -4.25 -3.98 2.99
CA TRP A 21 -4.90 -4.21 4.28
C TRP A 21 -5.01 -2.92 5.10
N VAL A 22 -5.84 -2.96 6.14
CA VAL A 22 -5.89 -1.95 7.21
C VAL A 22 -5.55 -2.62 8.54
N ASP A 23 -4.66 -2.04 9.35
CA ASP A 23 -4.43 -2.48 10.73
C ASP A 23 -5.58 -2.01 11.62
N GLU A 24 -6.28 -2.95 12.26
CA GLU A 24 -7.41 -2.64 13.14
C GLU A 24 -7.04 -1.77 14.34
N LYS A 25 -5.78 -1.81 14.78
CA LYS A 25 -5.32 -1.12 15.98
C LYS A 25 -4.86 0.30 15.72
N SER A 26 -4.11 0.53 14.64
CA SER A 26 -3.57 1.86 14.32
C SER A 26 -4.35 2.58 13.22
N ALA A 27 -5.28 1.88 12.56
CA ALA A 27 -5.94 2.33 11.34
C ALA A 27 -4.97 2.55 10.15
N ASP A 28 -3.72 2.11 10.25
CA ASP A 28 -2.73 2.28 9.20
C ASP A 28 -3.04 1.41 7.97
N LEU A 29 -2.79 1.96 6.80
CA LEU A 29 -2.78 1.21 5.55
C LEU A 29 -1.50 0.39 5.44
N VAL A 30 -1.65 -0.91 5.19
CA VAL A 30 -0.53 -1.80 4.89
C VAL A 30 -0.64 -2.21 3.42
N LEU A 31 0.41 -1.93 2.66
CA LEU A 31 0.45 -2.13 1.21
C LEU A 31 1.62 -3.05 0.84
N GLN A 32 1.34 -4.09 0.06
CA GLN A 32 2.36 -4.90 -0.59
C GLN A 32 2.41 -4.54 -2.07
N GLY A 33 3.59 -4.23 -2.58
CA GLY A 33 3.84 -3.92 -3.99
C GLY A 33 5.16 -4.50 -4.49
N TRP A 34 5.49 -4.19 -5.75
CA TRP A 34 6.80 -4.52 -6.29
C TRP A 34 7.81 -3.45 -5.89
N LYS A 35 9.04 -3.85 -5.58
CA LYS A 35 10.11 -2.87 -5.31
C LYS A 35 10.33 -2.01 -6.56
N ALA A 36 10.47 -0.70 -6.36
CA ALA A 36 10.79 0.22 -7.44
C ALA A 36 12.20 -0.03 -8.02
N ASP A 37 12.39 0.34 -9.28
CA ASP A 37 13.72 0.36 -9.90
C ASP A 37 14.48 1.64 -9.52
N GLU A 38 15.79 1.65 -9.75
CA GLU A 38 16.67 2.78 -9.42
C GLU A 38 16.22 4.11 -10.06
N ALA A 39 15.69 4.06 -11.29
CA ALA A 39 15.22 5.25 -11.98
C ALA A 39 13.99 5.85 -11.28
N THR A 40 13.07 5.01 -10.85
CA THR A 40 11.87 5.42 -10.10
C THR A 40 12.26 5.95 -8.72
N GLU A 41 13.15 5.26 -8.01
CA GLU A 41 13.65 5.73 -6.72
C GLU A 41 14.36 7.09 -6.86
N ALA A 42 15.17 7.28 -7.91
CA ALA A 42 15.84 8.54 -8.19
C ALA A 42 14.85 9.70 -8.49
N GLU A 43 13.74 9.43 -9.17
CA GLU A 43 12.68 10.44 -9.36
C GLU A 43 12.00 10.79 -8.03
N CYS A 44 11.69 9.80 -7.17
CA CYS A 44 11.13 10.04 -5.84
C CYS A 44 12.08 10.89 -4.97
N LEU A 45 13.39 10.63 -5.05
CA LEU A 45 14.41 11.37 -4.31
C LEU A 45 14.50 12.86 -4.66
N LYS A 46 13.92 13.31 -5.78
CA LYS A 46 13.83 14.73 -6.12
C LYS A 46 12.86 15.49 -5.20
N THR A 47 11.92 14.79 -4.57
CA THR A 47 10.92 15.38 -3.67
C THR A 47 11.29 15.27 -2.20
N GLY A 48 12.15 14.33 -1.81
CA GLY A 48 12.54 14.08 -0.43
C GLY A 48 13.59 12.99 -0.28
N SER A 49 13.98 12.68 0.95
CA SER A 49 14.89 11.56 1.26
C SER A 49 14.12 10.25 1.43
N ILE A 50 14.76 9.12 1.12
CA ILE A 50 14.27 7.77 1.46
C ILE A 50 15.24 7.18 2.50
N PRO A 51 14.92 7.23 3.80
CA PRO A 51 15.68 6.59 4.88
C PRO A 51 15.74 5.07 4.75
N GLU A 52 16.66 4.43 5.49
CA GLU A 52 16.82 2.97 5.51
C GLU A 52 15.55 2.21 5.91
N THR A 53 14.70 2.82 6.74
CA THR A 53 13.42 2.24 7.20
C THR A 53 12.27 2.46 6.22
N GLU A 54 12.49 3.19 5.12
CA GLU A 54 11.48 3.49 4.11
C GLU A 54 11.81 2.82 2.78
N GLY A 55 10.80 2.59 1.95
CA GLY A 55 10.98 1.96 0.65
C GLY A 55 9.95 2.45 -0.35
N VAL A 56 10.32 2.45 -1.63
CA VAL A 56 9.41 2.80 -2.72
C VAL A 56 8.88 1.54 -3.36
N PHE A 57 7.57 1.41 -3.38
CA PHE A 57 6.88 0.25 -3.94
C PHE A 57 5.93 0.70 -5.05
N ARG A 58 6.02 0.04 -6.20
CA ARG A 58 5.06 0.20 -7.30
C ARG A 58 3.82 -0.62 -6.99
N ILE A 59 2.68 0.06 -6.96
CA ILE A 59 1.35 -0.54 -6.83
C ILE A 59 0.63 -0.37 -8.16
N PRO A 60 0.09 -1.45 -8.77
CA PRO A 60 -0.56 -1.36 -10.06
C PRO A 60 -1.86 -0.57 -9.98
N ALA A 61 -2.19 0.15 -11.05
CA ALA A 61 -3.43 0.94 -11.11
C ALA A 61 -4.71 0.10 -10.97
N SER A 62 -4.66 -1.20 -11.27
CA SER A 62 -5.76 -2.15 -11.05
C SER A 62 -6.14 -2.34 -9.59
N MET A 63 -5.28 -1.93 -8.64
CA MET A 63 -5.53 -1.98 -7.20
C MET A 63 -6.24 -0.73 -6.64
N VAL A 64 -6.43 0.31 -7.46
CA VAL A 64 -6.94 1.61 -6.98
C VAL A 64 -8.29 1.48 -6.28
N ASP A 65 -9.19 0.63 -6.79
CA ASP A 65 -10.51 0.46 -6.18
C ASP A 65 -10.46 -0.26 -4.82
N GLN A 66 -9.56 -1.22 -4.66
CA GLN A 66 -9.31 -1.91 -3.39
C GLN A 66 -8.68 -0.93 -2.38
N ILE A 67 -7.73 -0.09 -2.83
CA ILE A 67 -7.08 0.91 -1.99
C ILE A 67 -8.06 1.96 -1.52
N ARG A 68 -8.96 2.46 -2.39
CA ARG A 68 -10.00 3.42 -1.99
C ARG A 68 -10.86 2.88 -0.86
N LYS A 69 -11.31 1.64 -0.97
CA LYS A 69 -12.11 0.98 0.09
C LYS A 69 -11.32 0.83 1.39
N ALA A 70 -10.01 0.53 1.29
CA ALA A 70 -9.15 0.46 2.45
C ALA A 70 -8.97 1.85 3.10
N CYS A 71 -8.85 2.92 2.30
CA CYS A 71 -8.81 4.29 2.81
C CYS A 71 -10.10 4.65 3.55
N ASP A 72 -11.27 4.34 2.98
CA ASP A 72 -12.56 4.61 3.62
C ASP A 72 -12.65 3.94 5.01
N GLU A 73 -12.17 2.70 5.13
CA GLU A 73 -12.12 1.99 6.41
C GLU A 73 -11.10 2.61 7.38
N ALA A 74 -9.90 2.94 6.90
CA ALA A 74 -8.86 3.57 7.71
C ALA A 74 -9.35 4.90 8.30
N GLU A 75 -9.99 5.74 7.47
CA GLU A 75 -10.59 7.00 7.90
C GLU A 75 -11.69 6.79 8.94
N GLN A 76 -12.59 5.84 8.70
CA GLN A 76 -13.65 5.51 9.65
C GLN A 76 -13.08 5.08 11.00
N ARG A 77 -12.04 4.23 11.00
CA ARG A 77 -11.41 3.74 12.22
C ARG A 77 -10.64 4.82 12.96
N ALA A 78 -9.88 5.65 12.25
CA ALA A 78 -9.14 6.75 12.85
C ALA A 78 -10.07 7.77 13.53
N ALA A 79 -11.30 7.93 13.04
CA ALA A 79 -12.28 8.85 13.62
C ALA A 79 -12.91 8.35 14.94
N VAL A 80 -12.79 7.06 15.29
CA VAL A 80 -13.33 6.48 16.53
C VAL A 80 -12.25 6.08 17.55
N GLN A 81 -10.97 6.31 17.26
CA GLN A 81 -9.85 6.04 18.16
C GLN A 81 -9.55 7.18 19.12
#